data_AF-A0A956VWG4-F1
#
_entry.id   AF-A0A956VWG4-F1
#
_cell.length_a   1.000
_cell.length_b   1.000
_cell.length_c   1.000
_cell.angle_alpha   90.00
_cell.angle_beta   90.00
_cell.angle_gamma   90.00
#
_symmetry.space_group_name_H-M   'P 1'
#
loop_
_entity.id
_entity.type
_entity.pdbx_description
1 polymer ?
#
loop_
_entity_poly.entity_id
_entity_poly.type
_entity_poly.pdbx_seq_one_letter_code
_entity_poly.pdbx_strand_id
1 'polypeptide(L)'
;QMRRNIRDLWWRAMVQERDDIVGIEAAIITNPEVWVASGHVSNFTDPLVECRECQGRFRADHLEDDICPNCGKKGTMGTPRQFNMMLSTIVGPVSDESGRAYMRPETAQGMFVNFDNVQTTTRKRLPFGIAQQGKSFRNEIT
;
A
#
# COMPACT_ATOMS: atom_id res chain seq x y z
N GLN A 1 -7.76 -10.33 20.96
CA GLN A 1 -6.66 -10.45 21.96
C GLN A 1 -5.34 -10.82 21.30
N MET A 2 -5.23 -11.96 20.59
CA MET A 2 -4.00 -12.44 19.94
C MET A 2 -3.27 -11.41 19.05
N ARG A 3 -3.97 -10.74 18.13
CA ARG A 3 -3.38 -9.70 17.25
C ARG A 3 -2.63 -8.61 18.02
N ARG A 4 -3.21 -8.17 19.15
CA ARG A 4 -2.61 -7.14 20.01
C ARG A 4 -1.33 -7.67 20.64
N ASN A 5 -1.35 -8.89 21.19
CA ASN A 5 -0.18 -9.50 21.82
C ASN A 5 0.99 -9.62 20.82
N ILE A 6 0.73 -10.08 19.59
CA ILE A 6 1.77 -10.19 18.55
C ILE A 6 2.37 -8.82 18.22
N ARG A 7 1.51 -7.81 18.02
CA ARG A 7 1.93 -6.44 17.72
C ARG A 7 2.80 -5.86 18.85
N ASP A 8 2.36 -6.02 20.09
CA ASP A 8 3.03 -5.46 21.26
C ASP A 8 4.37 -6.19 21.51
N LEU A 9 4.43 -7.51 21.29
CA LEU A 9 5.68 -8.29 21.32
C LEU A 9 6.68 -7.84 20.25
N TRP A 10 6.23 -7.62 19.02
CA TRP A 10 7.10 -7.13 17.95
C TRP A 10 7.65 -5.74 18.28
N TRP A 11 6.81 -4.84 18.79
CA TRP A 11 7.25 -3.48 19.14
C TRP A 11 8.29 -3.50 20.26
N ARG A 12 8.08 -4.35 21.26
CA ARG A 12 9.04 -4.57 22.33
C ARG A 12 10.39 -5.04 21.77
N ALA A 13 10.40 -6.13 21.01
CA ALA A 13 11.64 -6.73 20.50
C ALA A 13 12.38 -5.83 19.49
N MET A 14 11.66 -5.12 18.62
CA MET A 14 12.28 -4.33 17.55
C MET A 14 12.61 -2.90 17.96
N VAL A 15 11.87 -2.30 18.89
CA VAL A 15 12.00 -0.87 19.21
C VAL A 15 12.40 -0.63 20.66
N GLN A 16 11.83 -1.35 21.63
CA GLN A 16 12.09 -1.08 23.05
C GLN A 16 13.37 -1.76 23.56
N GLU A 17 13.67 -2.95 23.06
CA GLU A 17 14.86 -3.74 23.47
C GLU A 17 16.10 -3.43 22.62
N ARG A 18 15.99 -2.51 21.65
CA ARG A 18 17.06 -2.14 20.73
C ARG A 18 17.36 -0.65 20.81
N ASP A 19 18.64 -0.33 21.00
CA ASP A 19 19.09 1.07 21.03
C ASP A 19 19.29 1.68 19.63
N ASP A 20 19.22 0.88 18.57
CA ASP A 20 19.53 1.30 17.20
C ASP A 20 18.29 1.49 16.32
N ILE A 21 17.07 1.40 16.88
CA ILE A 21 15.82 1.58 16.13
C ILE A 21 14.96 2.66 16.77
N VAL A 22 14.46 3.59 15.95
CA VAL A 22 13.55 4.66 16.37
C VAL A 22 12.14 4.38 15.88
N GLY A 23 11.15 4.43 16.78
CA GLY A 23 9.74 4.31 16.42
C GLY A 23 9.14 5.62 15.92
N ILE A 24 8.34 5.57 14.85
CA ILE A 24 7.52 6.69 14.37
C ILE A 24 6.08 6.28 14.07
N GLU A 25 5.20 7.27 13.93
CA GLU A 25 3.86 7.11 13.37
C GLU A 25 3.59 8.20 12.32
N ALA A 26 3.59 7.80 11.04
CA ALA A 26 3.25 8.68 9.92
C ALA A 26 1.77 8.60 9.54
N ALA A 27 1.30 9.62 8.82
CA ALA A 27 -0.07 9.70 8.31
C ALA A 27 -0.42 8.55 7.33
N ILE A 28 -1.72 8.22 7.26
CA ILE A 28 -2.26 7.26 6.29
C ILE A 28 -2.48 7.92 4.92
N ILE A 29 -3.03 9.13 4.93
CA ILE A 29 -3.22 9.95 3.73
C ILE A 29 -1.94 10.75 3.52
N THR A 30 -1.34 10.61 2.36
CA THR A 30 -0.02 11.20 2.04
C THR A 30 -0.10 11.98 0.73
N ASN A 31 0.70 13.03 0.62
CA ASN A 31 0.83 13.83 -0.60
C ASN A 31 1.11 12.91 -1.81
N PRO A 32 0.38 13.05 -2.93
CA PRO A 32 0.60 12.31 -4.19
C PRO A 32 2.05 12.24 -4.65
N GLU A 33 2.82 13.31 -4.50
CA GLU A 33 4.19 13.42 -4.99
C GLU A 33 5.10 12.37 -4.37
N VAL A 34 4.84 11.93 -3.13
CA VAL A 34 5.56 10.84 -2.48
C VAL A 34 5.38 9.53 -3.24
N TRP A 35 4.17 9.27 -3.74
CA TRP A 35 3.84 8.06 -4.49
C TRP A 35 4.28 8.12 -5.95
N VAL A 36 4.38 9.33 -6.52
CA VAL A 36 5.02 9.55 -7.82
C VAL A 36 6.52 9.30 -7.71
N ALA A 37 7.19 9.92 -6.73
CA ALA A 37 8.64 9.79 -6.52
C ALA A 37 9.07 8.35 -6.22
N SER A 38 8.26 7.60 -5.45
CA SER A 38 8.51 6.18 -5.18
C SER A 38 8.10 5.24 -6.32
N GLY A 39 7.46 5.76 -7.39
CA GLY A 39 7.03 4.97 -8.55
C GLY A 39 5.76 4.15 -8.34
N HIS A 40 5.06 4.29 -7.21
CA HIS A 40 3.82 3.55 -6.95
C HIS A 40 2.68 3.96 -7.89
N VAL A 41 2.61 5.24 -8.29
CA VAL A 41 1.59 5.69 -9.24
C VAL A 41 1.71 4.98 -10.60
N SER A 42 2.94 4.74 -11.07
CA SER A 42 3.17 4.10 -12.37
C SER A 42 3.25 2.57 -12.30
N ASN A 43 3.77 2.00 -11.22
CA ASN A 43 4.21 0.60 -11.18
C ASN A 43 3.44 -0.27 -10.19
N PHE A 44 2.63 0.30 -9.28
CA PHE A 44 1.87 -0.47 -8.31
C PHE A 44 0.56 -0.98 -8.92
N THR A 45 0.70 -1.84 -9.93
CA THR A 45 -0.41 -2.30 -10.77
C THR A 45 -0.47 -3.81 -10.90
N ASP A 46 -1.69 -4.34 -10.93
CA ASP A 46 -1.97 -5.74 -11.27
C ASP A 46 -2.68 -5.86 -12.63
N PRO A 47 -2.48 -6.96 -13.37
CA PRO A 47 -3.19 -7.21 -14.61
C PRO A 47 -4.64 -7.61 -14.33
N LEU A 48 -5.58 -6.73 -14.66
CA LEU A 48 -7.01 -6.91 -14.48
C LEU A 48 -7.67 -7.38 -15.78
N VAL A 49 -8.47 -8.43 -15.71
CA VAL A 49 -9.41 -8.85 -16.77
C VAL A 49 -10.84 -8.81 -16.27
N GLU A 50 -11.79 -8.62 -17.18
CA GLU A 50 -13.22 -8.62 -16.90
C GLU A 50 -13.92 -9.68 -17.75
N CYS A 51 -14.72 -10.53 -17.11
CA CYS A 51 -15.56 -11.51 -17.81
C CYS A 51 -16.74 -10.81 -18.46
N ARG A 52 -16.91 -10.96 -19.78
CA ARG A 52 -17.99 -10.30 -20.55
C ARG A 52 -19.40 -10.79 -20.19
N GLU A 53 -19.50 -11.94 -19.54
CA GLU A 53 -20.77 -12.61 -19.26
C GLU A 53 -21.33 -12.26 -17.87
N CYS A 54 -20.47 -12.19 -16.86
CA CYS A 54 -20.89 -11.91 -15.48
C CYS A 54 -20.30 -10.61 -14.92
N GLN A 55 -19.51 -9.88 -15.71
CA GLN A 55 -18.79 -8.65 -15.31
C GLN A 55 -17.87 -8.83 -14.10
N GLY A 56 -17.52 -10.08 -13.78
CA GLY A 56 -16.57 -10.42 -12.75
C GLY A 56 -15.18 -9.91 -13.14
N ARG A 57 -14.49 -9.31 -12.18
CA ARG A 57 -13.15 -8.74 -12.33
C ARG A 57 -12.17 -9.66 -11.65
N PHE A 58 -11.14 -10.09 -12.38
CA PHE A 58 -10.18 -11.07 -11.89
C PHE A 58 -8.75 -10.63 -12.23
N ARG A 59 -7.81 -11.11 -11.43
CA ARG A 59 -6.38 -11.03 -11.75
C ARG A 59 -6.05 -11.99 -12.88
N ALA A 60 -5.51 -11.46 -13.97
CA ALA A 60 -5.22 -12.24 -15.18
C ALA A 60 -4.19 -13.35 -14.91
N ASP A 61 -3.24 -13.11 -14.02
CA ASP A 61 -2.18 -14.05 -13.66
C ASP A 61 -2.63 -15.14 -12.67
N HIS A 62 -3.85 -15.03 -12.12
CA HIS A 62 -4.45 -16.05 -11.26
C HIS A 62 -5.48 -16.93 -11.99
N LEU A 63 -5.75 -16.66 -13.26
CA LEU A 63 -6.71 -17.44 -14.04
C LEU A 63 -6.02 -18.62 -14.71
N GLU A 64 -6.51 -19.82 -14.41
CA GLU A 64 -6.15 -21.04 -15.13
C GLU A 64 -7.10 -21.21 -16.34
N ASP A 65 -6.52 -21.47 -17.52
CA ASP A 65 -7.21 -21.88 -18.75
C ASP A 65 -8.31 -20.95 -19.30
N ASP A 66 -8.30 -19.66 -18.95
CA ASP A 66 -9.27 -18.66 -19.42
C ASP A 66 -10.74 -19.05 -19.10
N ILE A 67 -10.93 -19.75 -17.98
CA ILE A 67 -12.23 -20.13 -17.43
C ILE A 67 -12.61 -19.13 -16.34
N CYS A 68 -13.82 -18.57 -16.44
CA CYS A 68 -14.32 -17.67 -15.40
C CYS A 68 -14.66 -18.44 -14.11
N PRO A 69 -14.07 -18.08 -12.94
CA PRO A 69 -14.38 -18.74 -11.67
C PRO A 69 -15.84 -18.55 -11.23
N ASN A 70 -16.49 -17.45 -11.63
CA ASN A 70 -17.85 -17.14 -11.19
C ASN A 70 -18.93 -17.84 -12.02
N CYS A 71 -18.74 -17.98 -13.34
CA CYS A 71 -19.78 -18.51 -14.22
C CYS A 71 -19.37 -19.77 -15.01
N GLY A 72 -18.11 -20.20 -14.91
CA GLY A 72 -17.60 -21.42 -15.55
C GLY A 72 -17.45 -21.35 -17.08
N LYS A 73 -17.74 -20.20 -17.70
CA LYS A 73 -17.60 -20.02 -19.15
C LYS A 73 -16.12 -19.81 -19.51
N LYS A 74 -15.69 -20.46 -20.59
CA LYS A 74 -14.34 -20.37 -21.16
C LYS A 74 -14.32 -19.36 -22.31
N GLY A 75 -13.23 -18.60 -22.47
CA GLY A 75 -13.07 -17.69 -23.61
C GLY A 75 -13.83 -16.37 -23.47
N THR A 76 -14.29 -16.04 -22.26
CA THR A 76 -15.15 -14.88 -21.99
C THR A 76 -14.39 -13.71 -21.38
N MET A 77 -13.09 -13.86 -21.09
CA MET A 77 -12.29 -12.79 -20.52
C MET A 77 -11.94 -11.72 -21.55
N GLY A 78 -12.02 -10.46 -21.11
CA GLY A 78 -11.54 -9.32 -21.89
C GLY A 78 -10.03 -9.24 -21.97
N THR A 79 -9.55 -8.21 -22.66
CA THR A 79 -8.11 -7.91 -22.75
C THR A 79 -7.57 -7.45 -21.39
N PRO A 80 -6.44 -7.99 -20.92
CA PRO A 80 -5.81 -7.53 -19.68
C PRO A 80 -5.46 -6.04 -19.73
N ARG A 81 -5.78 -5.31 -18.66
CA ARG A 81 -5.38 -3.91 -18.45
C ARG A 81 -4.64 -3.77 -17.12
N GLN A 82 -3.66 -2.87 -17.06
CA GLN A 82 -2.98 -2.58 -15.79
C GLN A 82 -3.89 -1.76 -14.89
N PHE A 83 -4.15 -2.26 -13.69
CA PHE A 83 -4.99 -1.61 -12.69
C PHE A 83 -4.15 -1.19 -11.49
N ASN A 84 -4.12 0.11 -11.19
CA ASN A 84 -3.39 0.61 -10.03
C ASN A 84 -4.10 0.19 -8.73
N MET A 85 -3.34 -0.45 -7.84
CA MET A 85 -3.85 -1.00 -6.58
C MET A 85 -3.90 0.02 -5.44
N MET A 86 -3.47 1.27 -5.64
CA MET A 86 -3.60 2.30 -4.63
C MET A 86 -5.05 2.79 -4.53
N LEU A 87 -5.52 2.98 -3.30
CA LEU A 87 -6.80 3.63 -3.05
C LEU A 87 -6.61 5.15 -3.05
N SER A 88 -7.25 5.83 -4.00
CA SER A 88 -7.30 7.29 -4.05
C SER A 88 -8.48 7.86 -3.26
N THR A 89 -8.28 9.04 -2.67
CA THR A 89 -9.32 9.87 -2.06
C THR A 89 -9.13 11.31 -2.51
N ILE A 90 -10.12 12.18 -2.28
CA ILE A 90 -9.97 13.63 -2.44
C ILE A 90 -9.89 14.27 -1.05
N VAL A 91 -8.93 15.17 -0.87
CA VAL A 91 -8.73 15.99 0.33
C VAL A 91 -9.11 17.42 -0.02
N GLY A 92 -10.16 17.93 0.63
CA GLY A 92 -10.65 19.29 0.42
C GLY A 92 -12.18 19.32 0.26
N PRO A 93 -12.78 20.52 0.29
CA PRO A 93 -14.23 20.69 0.15
C PRO A 93 -14.72 20.48 -1.28
N VAL A 94 -13.84 20.63 -2.27
CA VAL A 94 -14.17 20.48 -3.70
C VAL A 94 -13.60 19.15 -4.18
N SER A 95 -14.43 18.34 -4.83
CA SER A 95 -14.06 17.05 -5.39
C SER A 95 -13.36 17.21 -6.75
N ASP A 96 -12.25 17.93 -6.79
CA ASP A 96 -11.43 18.11 -8.00
C ASP A 96 -10.14 17.28 -7.96
N GLU A 97 -9.44 17.21 -9.09
CA GLU A 97 -8.19 16.45 -9.19
C GLU A 97 -7.03 17.09 -8.41
N SER A 98 -7.13 18.39 -8.10
CA SER A 98 -6.09 19.10 -7.35
C SER A 98 -6.00 18.61 -5.90
N GLY A 99 -7.14 18.18 -5.33
CA GLY A 99 -7.23 17.57 -4.01
C GLY A 99 -6.93 16.07 -3.98
N ARG A 100 -6.55 15.43 -5.10
CA ARG A 100 -6.31 13.98 -5.12
C ARG A 100 -5.20 13.61 -4.12
N ALA A 101 -5.44 12.59 -3.32
CA ALA A 101 -4.47 11.98 -2.41
C ALA A 101 -4.63 10.45 -2.41
N TYR A 102 -3.67 9.75 -1.81
CA TYR A 102 -3.72 8.29 -1.72
C TYR A 102 -3.66 7.83 -0.27
N MET A 103 -4.42 6.77 0.03
CA MET A 103 -4.20 5.97 1.23
C MET A 103 -2.97 5.09 0.99
N ARG A 104 -2.01 5.14 1.90
CA ARG A 104 -0.72 4.47 1.73
C ARG A 104 -0.84 2.96 1.45
N PRO A 105 -0.21 2.42 0.40
CA PRO A 105 -0.13 0.98 0.14
C PRO A 105 0.87 0.23 1.03
N GLU A 106 1.75 0.97 1.71
CA GLU A 106 2.78 0.48 2.62
C GLU A 106 3.12 1.52 3.70
N THR A 107 3.92 1.16 4.69
CA THR A 107 4.36 2.08 5.76
C THR A 107 5.71 2.74 5.49
N ALA A 108 6.49 2.24 4.52
CA ALA A 108 7.89 2.60 4.33
C ALA A 108 8.11 4.07 3.97
N GLN A 109 7.29 4.61 3.07
CA GLN A 109 7.42 6.00 2.61
C GLN A 109 7.38 7.02 3.76
N GLY A 110 6.58 6.76 4.80
CA GLY A 110 6.53 7.62 5.99
C GLY A 110 7.87 7.73 6.73
N MET A 111 8.69 6.67 6.69
CA MET A 111 10.03 6.64 7.27
C MET A 111 11.03 7.37 6.38
N PHE A 112 10.94 7.21 5.06
CA PHE A 112 11.84 7.89 4.11
C PHE A 112 11.66 9.41 4.14
N VAL A 113 10.42 9.91 4.10
CA VAL A 113 10.15 11.36 4.13
C VAL A 113 10.54 12.01 5.46
N ASN A 114 10.58 11.24 6.55
CA ASN A 114 10.96 11.73 7.88
C ASN A 114 12.40 11.37 8.28
N PHE A 115 13.21 10.81 7.37
CA PHE A 115 14.55 10.32 7.72
C PHE A 115 15.40 11.39 8.40
N ASP A 116 15.47 12.60 7.81
CA ASP A 116 16.25 13.71 8.35
C ASP A 116 15.70 14.22 9.70
N ASN A 117 14.37 14.35 9.79
CA ASN A 117 13.69 14.73 11.04
C ASN A 117 14.03 13.76 12.17
N VAL A 118 13.96 12.45 11.90
CA VAL A 118 14.27 11.40 12.89
C VAL A 118 15.75 11.42 13.26
N GLN A 119 16.65 11.47 12.27
CA GLN A 119 18.09 11.47 12.51
C GLN A 119 18.51 12.66 13.37
N THR A 120 18.03 13.85 13.03
CA THR A 120 18.40 15.10 13.70
C THR A 120 17.85 15.17 15.13
N THR A 121 16.59 14.79 15.33
CA THR A 121 15.95 14.85 16.66
C THR A 121 16.49 13.80 17.63
N THR A 122 16.79 12.60 17.14
CA THR A 122 17.32 11.50 17.96
C THR A 122 18.84 11.45 18.04
N ARG A 123 19.53 12.24 17.21
CA ARG A 123 21.00 12.30 17.09
C ARG A 123 21.64 10.94 16.84
N LYS A 124 20.92 10.02 16.18
CA LYS A 124 21.44 8.70 15.83
C LYS A 124 22.51 8.84 14.74
N ARG A 125 23.62 8.12 14.93
CA ARG A 125 24.63 7.92 13.88
C ARG A 125 24.28 6.68 13.10
N LEU A 126 24.67 6.65 11.83
CA LEU A 126 24.51 5.45 11.02
C LEU A 126 25.42 4.32 11.52
N PRO A 127 24.97 3.05 11.44
CA PRO A 127 23.62 2.64 11.04
C PRO A 127 22.60 2.78 12.18
N PHE A 128 21.37 3.16 11.83
CA PHE A 128 20.19 3.06 12.70
C PHE A 128 18.96 2.72 11.84
N GLY A 129 17.93 2.16 12.45
CA GLY A 129 16.66 1.83 11.82
C GLY A 129 15.53 2.76 12.24
N ILE A 130 14.48 2.81 11.42
CA ILE A 130 13.21 3.44 11.76
C ILE A 130 12.14 2.34 11.67
N ALA A 131 11.24 2.29 12.64
CA ALA A 131 10.17 1.32 12.69
C ALA A 131 8.81 2.02 12.80
N GLN A 132 7.80 1.44 12.14
CA GLN A 132 6.43 1.91 12.21
C GLN A 132 5.47 0.72 12.25
N GLN A 133 4.42 0.84 13.04
CA GLN A 133 3.25 -0.03 12.97
C GLN A 133 2.04 0.78 12.51
N GLY A 134 1.24 0.24 11.60
CA GLY A 134 0.05 0.93 11.14
C GLY A 134 -0.68 0.18 10.04
N LYS A 135 -1.82 0.73 9.64
CA LYS A 135 -2.61 0.20 8.51
C LYS A 135 -1.98 0.61 7.19
N SER A 136 -2.15 -0.24 6.20
CA SER A 136 -1.86 0.00 4.78
C SER A 136 -3.01 -0.58 3.96
N PHE A 137 -3.23 -0.04 2.77
CA PHE A 137 -4.42 -0.32 1.99
C PHE A 137 -4.06 -0.68 0.56
N ARG A 138 -4.58 -1.81 0.09
CA ARG A 138 -4.45 -2.27 -1.29
C ARG A 138 -5.84 -2.53 -1.85
N ASN A 139 -6.08 -2.01 -3.04
CA ASN A 139 -7.30 -2.22 -3.79
C ASN A 139 -7.20 -3.55 -4.55
N GLU A 140 -7.20 -4.64 -3.78
CA GLU A 140 -7.03 -6.00 -4.30
C GLU A 140 -8.17 -6.36 -5.27
N ILE A 141 -7.79 -6.98 -6.39
CA ILE A 141 -8.75 -7.56 -7.32
C ILE A 141 -9.19 -8.92 -6.76
N THR A 142 -10.50 -9.15 -6.68
CA THR A 142 -11.10 -10.37 -6.11
C THR A 142 -11.16 -11.54 -7.07
#